data_AF-A0A963MBZ4-F1
#
_entry.id   AF-A0A963MBZ4-F1
#
_cell.length_a   1.000
_cell.length_b   1.000
_cell.length_c   1.000
_cell.angle_alpha   90.00
_cell.angle_beta   90.00
_cell.angle_gamma   90.00
#
_symmetry.space_group_name_H-M   'P 1'
#
loop_
_entity.id
_entity.type
_entity.pdbx_description
1 polymer ?
#
loop_
_entity_poly.entity_id
_entity_poly.type
_entity_poly.pdbx_seq_one_letter_code
_entity_poly.pdbx_strand_id
1 'polypeptide(L)'
;MKRRDFALATTGAALAGLIHLPARAQPAGFKAGTDYLELKTPAPVDAKPPQIEVVEFFSYGCVHCMHFEPIFEKWKKAAPKDVSVRLEHVGFQSNFEPLQRIYYTLEAMGKVDTPVHGKVFTALQVDRVRLDQPAALFDWVAKQGLDRAKFEEIYKSFGVA
;
A
#
# COMPACT_ATOMS: atom_id res chain seq x y z
N MET A 1 63.84 30.87 14.28
CA MET A 1 62.77 30.32 13.41
C MET A 1 61.47 30.31 14.19
N LYS A 2 60.50 31.17 13.80
CA LYS A 2 59.29 31.45 14.58
C LYS A 2 58.25 30.38 14.31
N ARG A 3 57.69 29.79 15.39
CA ARG A 3 56.62 28.75 15.37
C ARG A 3 55.36 29.13 14.57
N ARG A 4 55.24 30.38 14.13
CA ARG A 4 54.08 30.92 13.40
C ARG A 4 54.10 30.59 11.91
N ASP A 5 55.27 30.32 11.33
CA ASP A 5 55.40 30.10 9.89
C ASP A 5 55.07 28.64 9.51
N PHE A 6 55.16 27.71 10.47
CA PHE A 6 54.84 26.29 10.24
C PHE A 6 53.32 26.00 10.24
N ALA A 7 52.53 26.83 10.92
CA ALA A 7 51.08 26.67 11.00
C ALA A 7 50.33 27.16 9.74
N LEU A 8 50.96 28.05 8.96
CA LEU A 8 50.38 28.57 7.71
C LEU A 8 50.62 27.64 6.51
N ALA A 9 51.65 26.78 6.56
CA ALA A 9 51.96 25.85 5.48
C ALA A 9 51.05 24.59 5.48
N THR A 10 50.41 24.26 6.60
CA THR A 10 49.59 23.04 6.72
C THR A 10 48.11 23.25 6.43
N THR A 11 47.63 24.48 6.31
CA THR A 11 46.21 24.77 6.00
C THR A 11 45.92 24.77 4.50
N GLY A 12 46.93 24.94 3.63
CA GLY A 12 46.75 24.99 2.18
C GLY A 12 46.60 23.63 1.50
N ALA A 13 47.15 22.56 2.09
CA ALA A 13 47.18 21.24 1.45
C ALA A 13 45.92 20.39 1.69
N ALA A 14 45.06 20.76 2.65
CA ALA A 14 43.86 19.98 2.97
C ALA A 14 42.64 20.31 2.08
N LEU A 15 42.68 21.43 1.34
CA LEU A 15 41.54 21.87 0.51
C LEU A 15 41.56 21.30 -0.92
N ALA A 16 42.66 20.69 -1.37
CA ALA A 16 42.76 20.13 -2.73
C ALA A 16 42.22 18.69 -2.87
N GLY A 17 41.89 18.01 -1.77
CA GLY A 17 41.53 16.59 -1.79
C GLY A 17 40.02 16.26 -1.73
N LEU A 18 39.14 17.26 -1.61
CA LEU A 18 37.73 17.04 -1.23
C LEU A 18 36.70 17.06 -2.39
N ILE A 19 37.12 17.09 -3.65
CA ILE A 19 36.19 17.33 -4.78
C ILE A 19 35.89 16.09 -5.65
N HIS A 20 36.26 14.89 -5.19
CA HIS A 20 35.88 13.65 -5.87
C HIS A 20 35.06 12.74 -4.96
N LEU A 21 33.93 13.29 -4.48
CA LEU A 21 32.80 12.43 -4.14
C LEU A 21 32.36 11.74 -5.43
N PRO A 22 32.32 10.40 -5.50
CA PRO A 22 31.79 9.73 -6.68
C PRO A 22 30.36 10.22 -6.85
N ALA A 23 30.08 10.82 -8.01
CA ALA A 23 28.73 11.09 -8.44
C ALA A 23 27.99 9.75 -8.36
N ARG A 24 27.14 9.58 -7.33
CA ARG A 24 26.25 8.44 -7.29
C ARG A 24 25.37 8.58 -8.50
N ALA A 25 25.57 7.70 -9.49
CA ALA A 25 24.64 7.56 -10.59
C ALA A 25 23.26 7.45 -9.96
N GLN A 26 22.45 8.50 -10.09
CA GLN A 26 21.05 8.39 -9.73
C GLN A 26 20.53 7.26 -10.62
N PRO A 27 19.81 6.26 -10.07
CA PRO A 27 19.12 5.32 -10.93
C PRO A 27 18.37 6.14 -11.96
N ALA A 28 18.55 5.81 -13.24
CA ALA A 28 17.85 6.51 -14.30
C ALA A 28 16.37 6.59 -13.89
N GLY A 29 15.81 7.81 -13.87
CA GLY A 29 14.44 8.01 -13.41
C GLY A 29 13.47 7.13 -14.19
N PHE A 30 12.30 6.87 -13.60
CA PHE A 30 11.26 6.05 -14.24
C PHE A 30 10.85 6.65 -15.59
N LYS A 31 10.70 5.78 -16.60
CA LYS A 31 10.40 6.15 -17.98
C LYS A 31 8.95 5.84 -18.32
N ALA A 32 8.23 6.87 -18.78
CA ALA A 32 6.90 6.71 -19.36
C ALA A 32 6.96 5.76 -20.58
N GLY A 33 5.96 4.87 -20.70
CA GLY A 33 5.92 3.84 -21.73
C GLY A 33 6.70 2.57 -21.40
N THR A 34 7.40 2.51 -20.26
CA THR A 34 8.11 1.30 -19.80
C THR A 34 7.78 1.00 -18.34
N ASP A 35 8.09 1.93 -17.43
CA ASP A 35 7.88 1.73 -15.99
C ASP A 35 6.45 2.11 -15.56
N TYR A 36 5.83 3.06 -16.28
CA TYR A 36 4.45 3.48 -16.08
C TYR A 36 3.83 3.96 -17.39
N LEU A 37 2.50 4.06 -17.40
CA LEU A 37 1.74 4.66 -18.49
C LEU A 37 1.02 5.91 -17.99
N GLU A 38 1.10 6.98 -18.76
CA GLU A 38 0.27 8.16 -18.55
C GLU A 38 -1.07 7.94 -19.23
N LEU A 39 -2.16 8.10 -18.47
CA LEU A 39 -3.49 8.07 -19.05
C LEU A 39 -3.72 9.36 -19.85
N LYS A 40 -4.16 9.21 -21.11
CA LYS A 40 -4.53 10.35 -21.96
C LYS A 40 -5.59 11.24 -21.33
N THR A 41 -6.51 10.60 -20.60
CA THR A 41 -7.55 11.26 -19.83
C THR A 41 -7.34 10.89 -18.37
N PRO A 42 -7.02 11.85 -17.49
CA PRO A 42 -6.91 11.60 -16.06
C PRO A 42 -8.21 11.03 -15.49
N ALA A 43 -8.09 10.03 -14.60
CA ALA A 43 -9.23 9.56 -13.82
C ALA A 43 -9.63 10.62 -12.77
N PRO A 44 -10.91 10.69 -12.37
CA PRO A 44 -11.31 11.46 -11.20
C PRO A 44 -10.60 10.92 -9.95
N VAL A 45 -10.28 11.83 -9.03
CA VAL A 45 -9.63 11.53 -7.74
C VAL A 45 -10.57 11.85 -6.59
N ASP A 46 -10.53 11.06 -5.52
CA ASP A 46 -11.31 11.30 -4.31
C ASP A 46 -10.54 12.17 -3.30
N ALA A 47 -9.20 12.10 -3.34
CA ALA A 47 -8.33 12.93 -2.53
C ALA A 47 -8.52 14.43 -2.80
N LYS A 48 -8.61 15.22 -1.72
CA LYS A 48 -8.78 16.67 -1.81
C LYS A 48 -7.42 17.36 -1.99
N PRO A 49 -7.30 18.37 -2.85
CA PRO A 49 -6.09 19.17 -2.93
C PRO A 49 -5.67 19.71 -1.55
N PRO A 50 -4.37 19.68 -1.19
CA PRO A 50 -3.21 19.41 -2.06
C PRO A 50 -2.75 17.94 -2.09
N GLN A 51 -3.59 16.98 -1.68
CA GLN A 51 -3.17 15.58 -1.59
C GLN A 51 -2.97 14.91 -2.96
N ILE A 52 -2.01 14.00 -3.01
CA ILE A 52 -1.72 13.08 -4.11
C ILE A 52 -2.42 11.76 -3.80
N GLU A 53 -3.28 11.30 -4.70
CA GLU A 53 -3.95 10.01 -4.56
C GLU A 53 -3.10 8.86 -5.09
N VAL A 54 -3.02 7.78 -4.32
CA VAL A 54 -2.47 6.50 -4.76
C VAL A 54 -3.54 5.44 -4.56
N VAL A 55 -3.97 4.82 -5.67
CA VAL A 55 -4.97 3.75 -5.64
C VAL A 55 -4.30 2.41 -5.90
N GLU A 56 -4.51 1.45 -5.01
CA GLU A 56 -4.18 0.05 -5.27
C GLU A 56 -5.45 -0.68 -5.72
N PHE A 57 -5.44 -1.17 -6.96
CA PHE A 57 -6.47 -2.07 -7.46
C PHE A 57 -6.08 -3.52 -7.13
N PHE A 58 -6.87 -4.21 -6.31
CA PHE A 58 -6.52 -5.54 -5.81
C PHE A 58 -7.72 -6.48 -5.79
N SER A 59 -7.46 -7.77 -5.55
CA SER A 59 -8.52 -8.74 -5.22
C SER A 59 -8.00 -9.75 -4.20
N TYR A 60 -8.83 -10.17 -3.24
CA TYR A 60 -8.45 -11.26 -2.33
C TYR A 60 -8.18 -12.59 -3.05
N GLY A 61 -8.74 -12.75 -4.25
CA GLY A 61 -8.51 -13.90 -5.14
C GLY A 61 -7.15 -13.91 -5.84
N CYS A 62 -6.38 -12.82 -5.78
CA CYS A 62 -5.15 -12.63 -6.53
C CYS A 62 -3.89 -12.97 -5.70
N VAL A 63 -3.15 -13.99 -6.11
CA VAL A 63 -1.91 -14.45 -5.41
C VAL A 63 -0.79 -13.39 -5.45
N HIS A 64 -0.70 -12.61 -6.52
CA HIS A 64 0.28 -11.51 -6.62
C HIS A 64 -0.04 -10.39 -5.63
N CYS A 65 -1.33 -10.10 -5.45
CA CYS A 65 -1.83 -9.12 -4.51
C CYS A 65 -1.53 -9.56 -3.07
N MET A 66 -1.76 -10.84 -2.73
CA MET A 66 -1.36 -11.40 -1.43
C MET A 66 0.14 -11.24 -1.14
N HIS A 67 1.01 -11.51 -2.13
CA HIS A 67 2.45 -11.36 -1.94
C HIS A 67 2.89 -9.90 -1.85
N PHE A 68 2.18 -8.99 -2.50
CA PHE A 68 2.48 -7.57 -2.52
C PHE A 68 2.00 -6.85 -1.24
N GLU A 69 0.87 -7.29 -0.67
CA GLU A 69 0.24 -6.74 0.54
C GLU A 69 1.23 -6.36 1.66
N PRO A 70 2.12 -7.25 2.17
CA PRO A 70 3.06 -6.87 3.23
C PRO A 70 4.07 -5.79 2.81
N ILE A 71 4.39 -5.70 1.52
CA ILE A 71 5.29 -4.69 0.95
C ILE A 71 4.54 -3.35 0.88
N PHE A 72 3.31 -3.37 0.36
CA PHE A 72 2.49 -2.18 0.21
C PHE A 72 2.07 -1.58 1.56
N GLU A 73 1.68 -2.41 2.52
CA GLU A 73 1.36 -2.00 3.88
C GLU A 73 2.53 -1.28 4.56
N LYS A 74 3.75 -1.80 4.37
CA LYS A 74 4.95 -1.16 4.89
C LYS A 74 5.21 0.20 4.24
N TRP A 75 5.02 0.29 2.92
CA TRP A 75 5.16 1.54 2.18
C TRP A 75 4.10 2.56 2.59
N LYS A 76 2.81 2.17 2.67
CA LYS A 76 1.68 3.02 3.06
C LYS A 76 1.90 3.67 4.42
N LYS A 77 2.42 2.92 5.40
CA LYS A 77 2.77 3.45 6.74
C LYS A 77 3.92 4.45 6.74
N ALA A 78 4.77 4.43 5.72
CA ALA A 78 5.89 5.34 5.55
C ALA A 78 5.62 6.44 4.50
N ALA A 79 4.41 6.47 3.92
CA ALA A 79 4.08 7.41 2.87
C ALA A 79 4.12 8.86 3.38
N PRO A 80 4.51 9.82 2.53
CA PRO A 80 4.45 11.24 2.84
C PRO A 80 3.05 11.70 3.27
N LYS A 81 2.96 12.78 4.07
CA LYS A 81 1.69 13.28 4.63
C LYS A 81 0.74 13.86 3.58
N ASP A 82 1.26 14.22 2.42
CA ASP A 82 0.51 14.69 1.26
C ASP A 82 0.03 13.54 0.37
N VAL A 83 0.27 12.27 0.73
CA VAL A 83 -0.27 11.11 0.02
C VAL A 83 -1.51 10.58 0.72
N SER A 84 -2.58 10.38 -0.06
CA SER A 84 -3.80 9.69 0.35
C SER A 84 -3.86 8.34 -0.36
N VAL A 85 -3.91 7.25 0.40
CA VAL A 85 -3.97 5.90 -0.17
C VAL A 85 -5.40 5.38 -0.09
N ARG A 86 -5.90 4.85 -1.21
CA ARG A 86 -7.18 4.16 -1.28
C ARG A 86 -6.97 2.78 -1.88
N LEU A 87 -7.67 1.78 -1.35
CA LEU A 87 -7.71 0.45 -1.97
C LEU A 87 -9.02 0.34 -2.77
N GLU A 88 -8.95 -0.34 -3.90
CA GLU A 88 -10.10 -0.61 -4.76
C GLU A 88 -10.14 -2.10 -5.06
N HIS A 89 -11.14 -2.80 -4.51
CA HIS A 89 -11.30 -4.22 -4.82
C HIS A 89 -11.91 -4.37 -6.22
N VAL A 90 -11.17 -4.97 -7.14
CA VAL A 90 -11.64 -5.16 -8.53
C VAL A 90 -12.76 -6.21 -8.60
N GLY A 91 -13.79 -5.91 -9.38
CA GLY A 91 -14.95 -6.79 -9.64
C GLY A 91 -15.03 -7.22 -11.10
N PHE A 92 -13.97 -7.84 -11.65
CA PHE A 92 -13.92 -8.20 -13.07
C PHE A 92 -14.98 -9.23 -13.50
N GLN A 93 -15.50 -10.03 -12.56
CA GLN A 93 -16.47 -11.10 -12.80
C GLN A 93 -17.44 -11.20 -11.60
N SER A 94 -18.66 -11.70 -11.82
CA SER A 94 -19.71 -11.78 -10.79
C SER A 94 -19.33 -12.66 -9.60
N ASN A 95 -18.50 -13.69 -9.81
CA ASN A 95 -18.00 -14.54 -8.72
C ASN A 95 -17.02 -13.82 -7.77
N PHE A 96 -16.61 -12.58 -8.06
CA PHE A 96 -15.77 -11.78 -7.16
C PHE A 96 -16.61 -11.01 -6.14
N GLU A 97 -17.92 -10.88 -6.35
CA GLU A 97 -18.84 -10.12 -5.49
C GLU A 97 -18.66 -10.50 -4.01
N PRO A 98 -18.63 -11.79 -3.58
CA PRO A 98 -18.47 -12.10 -2.16
C PRO A 98 -17.18 -11.53 -1.55
N LEU A 99 -16.07 -11.56 -2.30
CA LEU A 99 -14.78 -11.04 -1.84
C LEU A 99 -14.76 -9.51 -1.82
N GLN A 100 -15.42 -8.88 -2.78
CA GLN A 100 -15.59 -7.43 -2.83
C GLN A 100 -16.42 -6.93 -1.65
N ARG A 101 -17.53 -7.61 -1.34
CA ARG A 101 -18.36 -7.32 -0.17
C ARG A 101 -17.58 -7.46 1.14
N ILE A 102 -16.69 -8.45 1.25
CA ILE A 102 -15.79 -8.57 2.42
C ILE A 102 -14.92 -7.31 2.56
N TYR A 103 -14.30 -6.84 1.48
CA TYR A 103 -13.47 -5.64 1.51
C TYR A 103 -14.25 -4.41 1.99
N TYR A 104 -15.37 -4.08 1.34
CA TYR A 104 -16.15 -2.89 1.71
C TYR A 104 -16.82 -3.02 3.08
N THR A 105 -17.13 -4.24 3.53
CA THR A 105 -17.58 -4.45 4.92
C THR A 105 -16.46 -4.10 5.91
N LEU A 106 -15.24 -4.55 5.66
CA LEU A 106 -14.09 -4.18 6.49
C LEU A 106 -13.81 -2.68 6.42
N GLU A 107 -13.99 -2.04 5.26
CA GLU A 107 -13.82 -0.60 5.07
C GLU A 107 -14.85 0.19 5.89
N ALA A 108 -16.13 -0.16 5.78
CA ALA A 108 -17.21 0.46 6.54
C ALA A 108 -17.04 0.27 8.06
N MET A 109 -16.39 -0.80 8.50
CA MET A 109 -16.05 -1.05 9.90
C MET A 109 -14.74 -0.39 10.36
N GLY A 110 -14.01 0.29 9.47
CA GLY A 110 -12.68 0.86 9.76
C GLY A 110 -11.63 -0.20 10.10
N LYS A 111 -11.71 -1.38 9.47
CA LYS A 111 -10.85 -2.54 9.72
C LYS A 111 -9.86 -2.86 8.61
N VAL A 112 -9.89 -2.13 7.49
CA VAL A 112 -8.95 -2.32 6.37
C VAL A 112 -7.50 -2.14 6.81
N ASP A 113 -7.17 -1.12 7.61
CA ASP A 113 -5.79 -0.89 8.08
C ASP A 113 -5.37 -1.79 9.27
N THR A 114 -6.15 -2.83 9.56
CA THR A 114 -5.83 -3.79 10.63
C THR A 114 -5.27 -5.08 10.03
N PRO A 115 -4.59 -5.93 10.82
CA PRO A 115 -4.09 -7.21 10.33
C PRO A 115 -5.15 -8.14 9.73
N VAL A 116 -6.44 -7.88 9.98
CA VAL A 116 -7.56 -8.65 9.43
C VAL A 116 -7.56 -8.62 7.91
N HIS A 117 -7.26 -7.47 7.29
CA HIS A 117 -7.22 -7.34 5.83
C HIS A 117 -6.24 -8.35 5.20
N GLY A 118 -4.98 -8.35 5.68
CA GLY A 118 -3.98 -9.34 5.28
C GLY A 118 -4.39 -10.79 5.57
N LYS A 119 -5.07 -11.04 6.68
CA LYS A 119 -5.55 -12.39 7.04
C LYS A 119 -6.63 -12.92 6.09
N VAL A 120 -7.43 -12.05 5.45
CA VAL A 120 -8.40 -12.50 4.43
C VAL A 120 -7.67 -13.18 3.27
N PHE A 121 -6.55 -12.62 2.81
CA PHE A 121 -5.73 -13.25 1.78
C PHE A 121 -5.22 -14.62 2.21
N THR A 122 -4.63 -14.73 3.41
CA THR A 122 -4.12 -16.01 3.94
C THR A 122 -5.24 -17.04 4.04
N ALA A 123 -6.40 -16.65 4.57
CA ALA A 123 -7.54 -17.53 4.71
C ALA A 123 -8.01 -18.10 3.36
N LEU A 124 -8.03 -17.28 2.31
CA LEU A 124 -8.49 -17.70 0.98
C LEU A 124 -7.42 -18.50 0.21
N GLN A 125 -6.20 -17.98 0.13
CA GLN A 125 -5.14 -18.50 -0.74
C GLN A 125 -4.36 -19.66 -0.12
N VAL A 126 -4.11 -19.59 1.20
CA VAL A 126 -3.29 -20.55 1.95
C VAL A 126 -4.16 -21.57 2.66
N ASP A 127 -5.05 -21.10 3.54
CA ASP A 127 -5.85 -21.98 4.41
C ASP A 127 -7.06 -22.60 3.68
N ARG A 128 -7.37 -22.11 2.47
CA ARG A 128 -8.49 -22.55 1.62
C ARG A 128 -9.84 -22.50 2.33
N VAL A 129 -10.04 -21.51 3.19
CA VAL A 129 -11.33 -21.21 3.82
C VAL A 129 -12.31 -20.76 2.75
N ARG A 130 -13.52 -21.34 2.74
CA ARG A 130 -14.61 -21.00 1.83
C ARG A 130 -15.31 -19.70 2.23
N LEU A 131 -14.59 -18.58 2.13
CA LEU A 131 -15.09 -17.25 2.49
C LEU A 131 -16.23 -16.75 1.58
N ASP A 132 -16.44 -17.42 0.44
CA ASP A 132 -17.61 -17.23 -0.42
C ASP A 132 -18.91 -17.76 0.20
N GLN A 133 -18.81 -18.60 1.24
CA GLN A 133 -19.95 -19.16 1.95
C GLN A 133 -20.21 -18.36 3.23
N PRO A 134 -21.38 -17.69 3.37
CA PRO A 134 -21.65 -16.77 4.48
C PRO A 134 -21.42 -17.37 5.88
N ALA A 135 -21.84 -18.62 6.11
CA ALA A 135 -21.64 -19.26 7.41
C ALA A 135 -20.14 -19.41 7.77
N ALA A 136 -19.33 -19.88 6.81
CA ALA A 136 -17.89 -20.02 7.01
C ALA A 136 -17.20 -18.65 7.16
N LEU A 137 -17.64 -17.65 6.39
CA LEU A 137 -17.17 -16.27 6.50
C LEU A 137 -17.45 -15.72 7.90
N PHE A 138 -18.70 -15.72 8.38
CA PHE A 138 -19.06 -15.09 9.65
C PHE A 138 -18.38 -15.76 10.84
N ASP A 139 -18.22 -17.08 10.82
CA ASP A 139 -17.49 -17.80 11.86
C ASP A 139 -15.98 -17.49 11.80
N TRP A 140 -15.40 -17.34 10.60
CA TRP A 140 -14.02 -16.94 10.44
C TRP A 140 -13.78 -15.51 10.94
N VAL A 141 -14.66 -14.57 10.60
CA VAL A 141 -14.62 -13.17 11.01
C VAL A 141 -14.67 -13.04 12.54
N ALA A 142 -15.54 -13.81 13.20
CA ALA A 142 -15.61 -13.86 14.66
C ALA A 142 -14.29 -14.34 15.30
N LYS A 143 -13.65 -15.36 14.71
CA LYS A 143 -12.33 -15.86 15.15
C LYS A 143 -11.22 -14.83 14.96
N GLN A 144 -11.40 -13.85 14.07
CA GLN A 144 -10.46 -12.73 13.92
C GLN A 144 -10.71 -11.59 14.92
N GLY A 145 -11.70 -11.72 15.82
CA GLY A 145 -12.00 -10.75 16.86
C GLY A 145 -12.92 -9.61 16.41
N LEU A 146 -13.62 -9.76 15.29
CA LEU A 146 -14.65 -8.81 14.87
C LEU A 146 -16.02 -9.19 15.46
N ASP A 147 -16.89 -8.20 15.60
CA ASP A 147 -18.29 -8.41 15.94
C ASP A 147 -18.99 -9.10 14.76
N ARG A 148 -19.37 -10.37 14.96
CA ARG A 148 -20.04 -11.21 13.95
C ARG A 148 -21.37 -10.60 13.51
N ALA A 149 -22.19 -10.15 14.45
CA ALA A 149 -23.52 -9.62 14.15
C ALA A 149 -23.42 -8.32 13.36
N LYS A 150 -22.49 -7.43 13.75
CA LYS A 150 -22.29 -6.18 13.04
C LYS A 150 -21.70 -6.38 11.64
N PHE A 151 -20.76 -7.31 11.50
CA PHE A 151 -20.22 -7.65 10.19
C PHE A 151 -21.32 -8.21 9.27
N GLU A 152 -22.13 -9.16 9.76
CA GLU A 152 -23.21 -9.77 9.00
C GLU A 152 -24.27 -8.75 8.56
N GLU A 153 -24.64 -7.80 9.44
CA GLU A 153 -25.54 -6.68 9.12
C GLU A 153 -25.00 -5.83 7.96
N ILE A 154 -23.74 -5.40 8.05
CA ILE A 154 -23.12 -4.54 7.03
C ILE A 154 -22.94 -5.32 5.72
N TYR A 155 -22.44 -6.54 5.76
CA TYR A 155 -22.21 -7.39 4.59
C TYR A 155 -23.47 -7.60 3.74
N LYS A 156 -24.63 -7.70 4.39
CA LYS A 156 -25.93 -7.85 3.73
C LYS A 156 -26.56 -6.52 3.32
N SER A 157 -25.98 -5.39 3.71
CA SER A 157 -26.52 -4.06 3.40
C SER A 157 -26.31 -3.71 1.93
N PHE A 158 -27.15 -2.78 1.45
CA PHE A 158 -27.03 -2.24 0.10
C PHE A 158 -25.73 -1.45 -0.12
N GLY A 159 -25.19 -0.83 0.93
CA GLY A 159 -24.02 0.07 0.81
C GLY A 159 -22.70 -0.64 0.49
N VAL A 160 -22.67 -1.97 0.56
CA VAL A 160 -21.48 -2.79 0.24
C VAL A 160 -21.77 -3.81 -0.86
N ALA A 161 -22.97 -3.79 -1.46
CA ALA A 161 -23.44 -4.73 -2.48
C ALA A 161 -22.96 -4.36 -3.89
#